data_AF-A0A381S1A5-F1
#
_entry.id   AF-A0A381S1A5-F1
#
_cell.length_a   1.000
_cell.length_b   1.000
_cell.length_c   1.000
_cell.angle_alpha   90.00
_cell.angle_beta   90.00
_cell.angle_gamma   90.00
#
_symmetry.space_group_name_H-M   'P 1'
#
loop_
_entity.id
_entity.type
_entity.pdbx_description
1 polymer ?
#
loop_
_entity_poly.entity_id
_entity_poly.type
_entity_poly.pdbx_seq_one_letter_code
_entity_poly.pdbx_strand_id
1 'polypeptide(L)'
;MGRKILLLEINGLSISAWDMIQNQKYTQTSLVILFPFIEYLSPRNLTKLLWGFVPDLNSEINNKFEFENKNVKMTFETNRQRIGSLIQKIAYIDESNMDKYEILITNREFGSNYPDLEKGIPQSIPITNP
;
A
#
# COMPACT_ATOMS: atom_id res chain seq x y z
N MET A 1 19.98 6.84 -0.83
CA MET A 1 18.86 5.89 -0.65
C MET A 1 18.97 5.28 0.73
N GLY A 2 17.96 5.44 1.58
CA GLY A 2 17.96 4.98 2.97
C GLY A 2 16.59 4.48 3.39
N ARG A 3 16.51 3.83 4.55
CA ARG A 3 15.24 3.35 5.13
C ARG A 3 14.34 4.54 5.45
N LYS A 4 13.09 4.50 5.00
CA LYS A 4 12.06 5.51 5.27
C LYS A 4 10.90 4.85 6.00
N ILE A 5 10.34 5.53 7.01
CA ILE A 5 9.19 5.04 7.78
C ILE A 5 8.02 5.98 7.47
N LEU A 6 6.98 5.43 6.85
CA LEU A 6 5.78 6.18 6.48
C LEU A 6 4.59 5.64 7.25
N LEU A 7 3.80 6.54 7.84
CA LEU A 7 2.44 6.24 8.30
C LEU A 7 1.49 6.44 7.12
N LEU A 8 0.87 5.37 6.64
CA LEU A 8 -0.13 5.43 5.58
C LEU A 8 -1.52 5.68 6.17
N GLU A 9 -2.22 6.70 5.68
CA GLU A 9 -3.57 7.05 6.06
C GLU A 9 -4.52 6.82 4.88
N ILE A 10 -5.53 5.96 5.08
CA ILE A 10 -6.54 5.64 4.07
C ILE A 10 -7.91 6.05 4.60
N ASN A 11 -8.47 7.13 4.04
CA ASN A 11 -9.75 7.70 4.46
C ASN A 11 -10.76 7.64 3.32
N GLY A 12 -11.70 6.69 3.39
CA GLY A 12 -12.74 6.50 2.38
C GLY A 12 -12.16 6.30 0.98
N LEU A 13 -12.13 7.37 0.19
CA LEU A 13 -11.62 7.40 -1.19
C LEU A 13 -10.26 8.10 -1.36
N SER A 14 -9.58 8.46 -0.27
CA SER A 14 -8.28 9.13 -0.31
C SER A 14 -7.18 8.30 0.35
N ILE A 15 -5.96 8.46 -0.17
CA ILE A 15 -4.74 7.91 0.41
C ILE A 15 -3.76 9.06 0.63
N SER A 16 -3.15 9.12 1.80
CA SER A 16 -2.02 10.00 2.08
C SER A 16 -0.99 9.27 2.94
N ALA A 17 0.21 9.80 3.05
CA ALA A 17 1.19 9.27 4.00
C ALA A 17 1.93 10.38 4.73
N TRP A 18 2.47 10.05 5.89
CA TRP A 18 3.30 10.95 6.68
C TRP A 18 4.64 10.27 6.97
N ASP A 19 5.73 10.86 6.49
CA ASP A 19 7.05 10.57 7.00
C ASP A 19 7.19 11.22 8.37
N MET A 20 7.13 10.40 9.41
CA MET A 20 7.18 10.86 10.79
C MET A 20 8.59 11.33 11.20
N ILE A 21 9.64 10.85 10.53
CA ILE A 21 11.03 11.22 10.84
C ILE A 21 11.32 12.61 10.27
N GLN A 22 10.93 12.84 9.02
CA GLN A 22 11.12 14.12 8.33
C GLN A 22 9.96 15.10 8.57
N ASN A 23 8.92 14.64 9.27
CA ASN A 23 7.68 15.36 9.50
C ASN A 23 7.03 15.88 8.19
N GLN A 24 7.05 15.08 7.12
CA GLN A 24 6.59 15.47 5.79
C GLN A 24 5.36 14.67 5.36
N LYS A 25 4.29 15.36 4.94
CA LYS A 25 3.10 14.72 4.37
C LYS A 25 3.23 14.54 2.86
N TYR A 26 2.70 13.43 2.36
CA TYR A 26 2.65 13.04 0.96
C TYR A 26 1.20 12.90 0.53
N THR A 27 0.83 13.63 -0.52
CA THR A 27 -0.48 13.48 -1.16
C THR A 27 -0.51 12.18 -1.98
N GLN A 28 -1.69 11.78 -2.43
CA GLN A 28 -1.83 10.64 -3.33
C GLN A 28 -0.97 10.78 -4.60
N THR A 29 -0.92 11.97 -5.19
CA THR A 29 -0.07 12.24 -6.37
C THR A 29 1.41 12.04 -6.05
N SER A 30 1.90 12.55 -4.91
CA SER A 30 3.28 12.32 -4.47
C SER A 30 3.56 10.84 -4.19
N LEU A 31 2.58 10.13 -3.64
CA LEU A 31 2.68 8.70 -3.38
C LEU A 31 2.75 7.88 -4.66
N VAL A 32 2.00 8.22 -5.70
CA VAL A 32 2.11 7.55 -7.02
C VAL A 32 3.50 7.75 -7.60
N ILE A 33 4.10 8.93 -7.47
CA ILE A 33 5.48 9.17 -7.95
C ILE A 33 6.49 8.31 -7.18
N LEU A 34 6.31 8.15 -5.86
CA LEU A 34 7.23 7.37 -5.01
C LEU A 34 6.98 5.86 -5.11
N PHE A 35 5.73 5.47 -5.34
CA PHE A 35 5.21 4.11 -5.32
C PHE A 35 4.20 3.94 -6.46
N PRO A 36 4.66 3.77 -7.71
CA PRO A 36 3.81 3.76 -8.91
C PRO A 36 2.66 2.76 -8.86
N PHE A 37 2.82 1.64 -8.15
CA PHE A 37 1.78 0.63 -7.96
C PHE A 37 0.48 1.17 -7.31
N ILE A 38 0.53 2.30 -6.59
CA ILE A 38 -0.64 2.94 -5.98
C ILE A 38 -1.62 3.45 -7.05
N GLU A 39 -1.14 3.82 -8.24
CA GLU A 39 -1.99 4.33 -9.33
C GLU A 39 -3.09 3.33 -9.73
N TYR A 40 -2.78 2.03 -9.66
CA TYR A 40 -3.67 0.95 -10.08
C TYR A 40 -4.56 0.43 -8.95
N LEU A 41 -4.38 0.92 -7.73
CA LEU A 41 -5.10 0.45 -6.55
C LEU A 41 -6.01 1.56 -6.02
N SER A 42 -7.32 1.34 -6.13
CA SER A 42 -8.27 2.15 -5.38
C SER A 42 -7.96 2.05 -3.87
N PRO A 43 -8.27 3.07 -3.05
CA PRO A 43 -8.09 3.03 -1.60
C PRO A 43 -8.67 1.77 -0.94
N ARG A 44 -9.84 1.32 -1.42
CA ARG A 44 -10.46 0.06 -1.00
C ARG A 44 -9.61 -1.16 -1.37
N ASN A 45 -9.08 -1.21 -2.60
CA ASN A 45 -8.25 -2.32 -3.06
C ASN A 45 -6.88 -2.35 -2.37
N LEU A 46 -6.27 -1.19 -2.14
CA LEU A 46 -5.04 -1.08 -1.34
C LEU A 46 -5.29 -1.59 0.09
N THR A 47 -6.42 -1.22 0.71
CA THR A 47 -6.80 -1.74 2.04
C THR A 47 -6.93 -3.26 2.04
N LYS A 48 -7.66 -3.85 1.06
CA LYS A 48 -7.79 -5.30 0.92
C LYS A 48 -6.42 -5.98 0.81
N LEU A 49 -5.54 -5.43 -0.03
CA LEU A 49 -4.19 -5.94 -0.27
C LEU A 49 -3.33 -5.90 1.00
N LEU A 50 -3.35 -4.79 1.74
CA LEU A 50 -2.63 -4.66 3.01
C LEU A 50 -3.17 -5.63 4.08
N TRP A 51 -4.49 -5.84 4.12
CA TRP A 51 -5.13 -6.87 4.96
C TRP A 51 -4.83 -8.31 4.53
N GLY A 52 -4.24 -8.50 3.35
CA GLY A 52 -3.79 -9.79 2.84
C GLY A 52 -4.74 -10.49 1.89
N PHE A 53 -5.78 -9.81 1.43
CA PHE A 53 -6.71 -10.32 0.42
C PHE A 53 -6.31 -9.85 -0.97
N VAL A 54 -6.53 -10.69 -1.98
CA VAL A 54 -6.38 -10.26 -3.36
C VAL A 54 -7.42 -9.17 -3.67
N PRO A 55 -6.98 -7.99 -4.17
CA PRO A 55 -7.91 -6.91 -4.53
C PRO A 55 -8.78 -7.27 -5.74
N ASP A 56 -9.94 -6.63 -5.84
CA ASP A 56 -10.83 -6.76 -7.00
C ASP A 56 -10.37 -5.76 -8.05
N LEU A 57 -9.59 -6.22 -9.03
CA LEU A 57 -9.05 -5.39 -10.09
C LEU A 57 -9.84 -5.66 -11.37
N ASN A 58 -10.46 -4.61 -11.93
CA ASN A 58 -11.40 -4.70 -13.06
C ASN A 58 -10.77 -5.11 -14.41
N SER A 59 -9.53 -5.60 -14.43
CA SER A 59 -8.86 -6.12 -15.63
C SER A 59 -9.22 -7.58 -15.85
N GLU A 60 -9.14 -8.09 -17.08
CA GLU A 60 -9.38 -9.48 -17.43
C GLU A 60 -8.46 -10.42 -16.62
N ILE A 61 -8.97 -10.90 -15.48
CA ILE A 61 -8.25 -11.72 -14.52
C ILE A 61 -8.11 -13.12 -15.15
N ASN A 62 -7.04 -13.35 -15.90
CA ASN A 62 -6.76 -14.70 -16.42
C ASN A 62 -6.44 -15.70 -15.30
N ASN A 63 -6.09 -15.24 -14.09
CA ASN A 63 -6.00 -16.05 -12.86
C ASN A 63 -6.13 -15.13 -11.64
N LYS A 64 -6.84 -15.54 -10.57
CA LYS A 64 -7.15 -14.77 -9.33
C LYS A 64 -5.94 -14.20 -8.56
N PHE A 65 -4.72 -14.24 -9.09
CA PHE A 65 -3.47 -13.84 -8.44
C PHE A 65 -2.60 -12.93 -9.31
N GLU A 66 -3.12 -12.45 -10.44
CA GLU A 66 -2.39 -11.56 -11.34
C GLU A 66 -3.29 -10.42 -11.83
N PHE A 67 -2.67 -9.26 -11.99
CA PHE A 67 -3.23 -8.09 -12.66
C PHE A 67 -2.31 -7.69 -13.79
N GLU A 68 -2.90 -7.36 -14.93
CA GLU A 68 -2.17 -6.91 -16.12
C GLU A 68 -2.94 -5.75 -16.76
N ASN A 69 -2.25 -4.64 -16.99
CA ASN A 69 -2.77 -3.47 -17.69
C ASN A 69 -1.68 -2.87 -18.57
N LYS A 70 -1.80 -3.07 -19.89
CA LYS A 70 -0.84 -2.61 -20.90
C LYS A 70 0.58 -3.09 -20.58
N ASN A 71 1.42 -2.22 -20.03
CA ASN A 71 2.83 -2.48 -19.72
C ASN A 71 3.06 -2.79 -18.23
N VAL A 72 2.00 -2.83 -17.42
CA VAL A 72 2.09 -3.05 -15.99
C VAL A 72 1.56 -4.42 -15.62
N LYS A 73 2.36 -5.17 -14.86
CA LYS A 73 2.00 -6.46 -14.29
C LYS A 73 2.17 -6.42 -12.77
N MET A 74 1.18 -6.97 -12.06
CA MET A 74 1.26 -7.21 -10.62
C MET A 74 0.94 -8.68 -10.32
N THR A 75 1.78 -9.35 -9.53
CA THR A 75 1.56 -10.74 -9.10
C THR A 75 1.48 -10.83 -7.58
N PHE A 76 0.64 -11.74 -7.10
CA PHE A 76 0.38 -11.94 -5.68
C PHE A 76 0.80 -13.34 -5.24
N GLU A 77 1.76 -13.41 -4.32
CA GLU A 77 2.15 -14.66 -3.68
C GLU A 77 1.44 -14.76 -2.32
N THR A 78 0.78 -15.90 -2.07
CA THR A 78 0.03 -16.15 -0.84
C THR A 78 0.62 -17.31 -0.04
N ASN A 79 0.46 -17.25 1.28
CA ASN A 79 0.78 -18.35 2.17
C ASN A 79 -0.44 -18.69 3.04
N ARG A 80 -0.66 -19.98 3.29
CA ARG A 80 -1.72 -20.45 4.19
C ARG A 80 -1.38 -20.07 5.62
N GLN A 81 -2.27 -19.32 6.25
CA GLN A 81 -2.25 -19.02 7.68
C GLN A 81 -3.52 -19.57 8.35
N ARG A 82 -3.63 -19.42 9.67
CA ARG A 82 -4.77 -19.92 10.47
C ARG A 82 -6.12 -19.37 9.99
N ILE A 83 -6.13 -18.13 9.49
CA ILE A 83 -7.34 -17.44 9.02
C ILE A 83 -7.59 -17.58 7.51
N GLY A 84 -6.78 -18.39 6.81
CA GLY A 84 -6.85 -18.58 5.36
C GLY A 84 -5.55 -18.23 4.64
N SER A 85 -5.57 -18.29 3.31
CA SER A 85 -4.44 -17.86 2.48
C SER A 85 -4.36 -16.34 2.44
N LEU A 86 -3.25 -15.78 2.90
CA LEU A 86 -3.00 -14.34 2.88
C LEU A 86 -1.82 -14.02 1.96
N ILE A 87 -1.90 -12.90 1.24
CA ILE A 87 -0.79 -12.35 0.46
C ILE A 87 0.42 -12.15 1.38
N GLN A 88 1.60 -12.61 0.98
CA GLN A 88 2.87 -12.36 1.67
C GLN A 88 3.79 -11.47 0.85
N LYS A 89 3.68 -11.56 -0.47
CA LYS A 89 4.52 -10.81 -1.39
C LYS A 89 3.72 -10.32 -2.58
N ILE A 90 4.04 -9.11 -3.01
CA ILE A 90 3.54 -8.50 -4.24
C ILE A 90 4.76 -8.14 -5.08
N ALA A 91 4.77 -8.58 -6.32
CA ALA A 91 5.72 -8.09 -7.32
C ALA A 91 4.98 -7.18 -8.29
N TYR A 92 5.50 -5.98 -8.49
CA TYR A 92 5.03 -5.02 -9.49
C TYR A 92 6.13 -4.81 -10.51
N ILE A 93 5.76 -4.84 -11.79
CA ILE A 93 6.63 -4.62 -12.93
C ILE A 93 5.94 -3.60 -13.84
N ASP A 94 6.63 -2.51 -14.15
CA ASP A 94 6.28 -1.59 -15.23
C ASP A 94 7.33 -1.71 -16.34
N GLU A 95 6.93 -2.35 -17.44
CA GLU A 95 7.80 -2.60 -18.59
C GLU A 95 8.13 -1.32 -19.37
N SER A 96 7.33 -0.26 -19.25
CA SER A 96 7.57 1.04 -19.92
C SER A 96 8.79 1.73 -19.35
N ASN A 97 8.92 1.71 -18.02
CA ASN A 97 9.97 2.38 -17.27
C ASN A 97 11.07 1.43 -16.81
N MET A 98 10.91 0.12 -17.06
CA MET A 98 11.73 -0.98 -16.52
C MET A 98 11.80 -1.00 -14.98
N ASP A 99 10.76 -0.46 -14.36
CA ASP A 99 10.64 -0.30 -12.92
C ASP A 99 10.13 -1.59 -12.28
N LYS A 100 10.76 -2.02 -11.18
CA LYS A 100 10.39 -3.23 -10.44
C LYS A 100 10.33 -2.95 -8.94
N TYR A 101 9.19 -3.25 -8.34
CA TYR A 101 8.98 -3.10 -6.91
C TYR A 101 8.56 -4.45 -6.32
N GLU A 102 9.19 -4.80 -5.20
CA GLU A 102 8.82 -5.96 -4.40
C GLU A 102 8.34 -5.48 -3.04
N ILE A 103 7.12 -5.86 -2.68
CA ILE A 103 6.53 -5.56 -1.38
C ILE A 103 6.45 -6.86 -0.62
N LEU A 104 7.26 -6.97 0.43
CA LEU A 104 7.24 -8.10 1.35
C LEU A 104 6.49 -7.73 2.62
N ILE A 105 5.50 -8.54 2.98
CA ILE A 105 4.70 -8.35 4.19
C ILE A 105 5.25 -9.29 5.25
N THR A 106 6.00 -8.73 6.19
CA THR A 106 6.73 -9.51 7.21
C THR A 106 5.88 -9.86 8.43
N ASN A 107 4.92 -9.01 8.78
CA ASN A 107 4.01 -9.25 9.90
C ASN A 107 2.62 -8.64 9.64
N ARG A 108 1.58 -9.26 10.21
CA ARG A 108 0.23 -8.70 10.32
C ARG A 108 -0.31 -8.97 11.72
N GLU A 109 -0.79 -7.90 12.34
CA GLU A 109 -1.47 -7.99 13.62
C GLU A 109 -2.95 -7.68 13.43
N PHE A 110 -3.80 -8.61 13.85
CA PHE A 110 -5.26 -8.49 13.71
C PHE A 110 -5.88 -8.28 15.08
N GLY A 111 -6.82 -7.32 15.16
CA GLY A 111 -7.65 -7.15 16.36
C GLY A 111 -6.88 -6.68 17.61
N SER A 112 -5.68 -6.13 17.45
CA SER A 112 -4.94 -5.53 18.56
C SER A 112 -5.74 -4.37 19.14
N ASN A 113 -6.16 -4.51 20.41
CA ASN A 113 -6.73 -3.41 21.16
C ASN A 113 -5.60 -2.75 21.94
N TYR A 114 -5.39 -1.47 21.69
CA TYR A 114 -4.38 -0.68 22.38
C TYR A 114 -5.11 0.29 23.32
N PRO A 115 -5.39 -0.12 24.58
CA PRO A 115 -6.20 0.68 25.49
C PRO A 115 -5.58 2.05 25.81
N ASP A 116 -4.25 2.15 25.73
CA ASP A 116 -3.50 3.37 26.02
C ASP A 116 -3.26 4.26 24.78
N LEU A 117 -3.76 3.87 23.60
CA LEU A 117 -3.67 4.69 22.39
C LEU A 117 -4.75 5.77 22.42
N GLU A 118 -4.33 7.01 22.68
CA GLU A 118 -5.20 8.17 22.49
C GLU A 118 -5.51 8.33 20.99
N LYS A 119 -6.79 8.22 20.63
CA LYS A 119 -7.26 8.47 19.25
C LYS A 119 -7.15 9.96 18.95
N GLY A 120 -6.13 10.36 18.21
CA GLY A 120 -6.03 11.71 17.66
C GLY A 120 -4.96 11.81 16.58
N ILE A 121 -5.36 12.15 15.35
CA ILE A 121 -4.41 12.71 14.37
C ILE A 121 -4.12 14.14 14.86
N PRO A 122 -2.85 14.57 15.00
CA PRO A 122 -2.53 15.94 15.39
C PRO A 122 -3.26 16.94 14.50
N GLN A 123 -3.99 17.89 15.10
CA GLN A 123 -4.83 18.83 14.36
C GLN A 123 -4.03 19.76 13.43
N SER A 124 -2.72 19.89 13.65
CA SER A 124 -1.83 20.63 12.77
C SER A 124 -0.46 19.96 12.73
N ILE A 125 0.06 19.78 11.51
CA ILE A 125 1.46 19.45 11.27
C ILE A 125 2.09 20.68 10.61
N PRO A 126 3.18 21.24 11.15
CA PRO A 126 3.77 22.47 10.63
C PRO A 126 4.24 22.30 9.17
N ILE A 127 3.83 23.23 8.32
CA ILE A 127 4.23 23.31 6.92
C ILE A 127 5.60 23.99 6.88
N THR A 128 6.64 23.24 6.51
CA THR A 128 7.93 23.84 6.15
C THR A 128 7.93 24.14 4.66
N ASN A 129 7.88 25.42 4.30
CA ASN A 129 8.21 25.87 2.94
C ASN A 129 9.74 25.80 2.73
N PRO A 130 10.20 25.51 1.50
CA PRO A 130 11.62 25.30 1.18
C PRO A 130 12.52 26.49 1.50
#